data_AF-K9U2I3-F1
#
_entry.id   AF-K9U2I3-F1
#
_cell.length_a   1.000
_cell.length_b   1.000
_cell.length_c   1.000
_cell.angle_alpha   90.00
_cell.angle_beta   90.00
_cell.angle_gamma   90.00
#
_symmetry.space_group_name_H-M   'P 1'
#
loop_
_entity.id
_entity.type
_entity.pdbx_description
1 polymer ?
#
loop_
_entity_poly.entity_id
_entity_poly.type
_entity_poly.pdbx_seq_one_letter_code
_entity_poly.pdbx_strand_id
1 'polypeptide(L)'
;MVLYERNGFLYSDISNDVIDKLWEFSHAGEEIKQVTFAPNGAWVILRNRCDFWQSNLPKRMFNQLWSSFNIGQEIKHIAIAANLGWIISSGQNTFSHSHIPDDMSDKLLEFRGAGEEIKQIAFAPNGGWVILRERNDFWYSNIPNDLINTLWKYHRSGREIRQISFAENSGWVVLGSL
;
A
#
# COMPACT_ATOMS: atom_id res chain seq x y z
N MET A 1 -11.38 -2.15 6.60
CA MET A 1 -10.98 -3.54 6.89
C MET A 1 -9.66 -3.55 7.64
N VAL A 2 -9.45 -4.52 8.53
CA VAL A 2 -8.21 -4.70 9.31
C VAL A 2 -7.75 -6.15 9.14
N LEU A 3 -6.47 -6.37 8.87
CA LEU A 3 -5.84 -7.69 8.91
C LEU A 3 -5.14 -7.86 10.26
N TYR A 4 -5.20 -9.06 10.84
CA TYR A 4 -4.53 -9.39 12.09
C TYR A 4 -4.04 -10.82 12.08
N GLU A 5 -3.01 -11.10 12.88
CA GLU A 5 -2.30 -12.39 12.85
C GLU A 5 -1.88 -12.75 11.41
N ARG A 6 -1.88 -14.04 11.04
CA ARG A 6 -1.47 -14.47 9.71
C ARG A 6 -2.60 -14.33 8.67
N ASN A 7 -3.81 -14.75 9.04
CA ASN A 7 -4.97 -14.85 8.14
C ASN A 7 -6.26 -14.29 8.76
N GLY A 8 -6.20 -13.61 9.91
CA GLY A 8 -7.35 -12.99 10.54
C GLY A 8 -7.74 -11.68 9.85
N PHE A 9 -9.03 -11.42 9.71
CA PHE A 9 -9.51 -10.17 9.15
C PHE A 9 -10.84 -9.71 9.76
N LEU A 10 -10.98 -8.39 9.92
CA LEU A 10 -12.23 -7.71 10.28
C LEU A 10 -12.63 -6.80 9.13
N TYR A 11 -13.89 -6.89 8.70
CA TYR A 11 -14.40 -6.12 7.58
C TYR A 11 -15.73 -5.46 7.93
N SER A 12 -16.04 -4.42 7.17
CA SER A 12 -17.32 -3.71 7.21
C SER A 12 -17.53 -3.11 5.83
N ASP A 13 -18.75 -3.25 5.31
CA ASP A 13 -19.18 -2.65 4.05
C ASP A 13 -18.24 -2.90 2.85
N ILE A 14 -17.92 -4.18 2.60
CA ILE A 14 -17.16 -4.62 1.41
C ILE A 14 -17.98 -5.68 0.65
N SER A 15 -17.69 -5.84 -0.65
CA SER A 15 -18.44 -6.77 -1.50
C SER A 15 -18.24 -8.24 -1.12
N ASN A 16 -19.26 -9.06 -1.39
CA ASN A 16 -19.20 -10.51 -1.15
C ASN A 16 -18.05 -11.19 -1.93
N ASP A 17 -17.75 -10.74 -3.14
CA ASP A 17 -16.63 -11.28 -3.93
C ASP A 17 -15.29 -11.21 -3.18
N VAL A 18 -15.06 -10.12 -2.43
CA VAL A 18 -13.84 -9.94 -1.62
C VAL A 18 -13.92 -10.85 -0.41
N ILE A 19 -15.06 -10.87 0.29
CA ILE A 19 -15.29 -11.69 1.49
C ILE A 19 -15.07 -13.18 1.18
N ASP A 20 -15.65 -13.67 0.09
CA ASP A 20 -15.55 -15.05 -0.36
C ASP A 20 -14.09 -15.45 -0.60
N LYS A 21 -13.31 -14.57 -1.25
CA LYS A 21 -11.87 -14.79 -1.46
C LYS A 21 -11.05 -14.73 -0.19
N LEU A 22 -11.34 -13.81 0.74
CA LEU A 22 -10.65 -13.77 2.03
C LEU A 22 -10.88 -15.06 2.82
N TRP A 23 -12.12 -15.56 2.85
CA TRP A 23 -12.42 -16.83 3.50
C TRP A 23 -11.75 -18.01 2.77
N GLU A 24 -11.81 -18.07 1.45
CA GLU A 24 -11.13 -19.12 0.66
C GLU A 24 -9.64 -19.21 1.04
N PHE A 25 -8.93 -18.07 1.03
CA PHE A 25 -7.49 -18.03 1.32
C PHE A 25 -7.19 -18.33 2.78
N SER A 26 -8.00 -17.80 3.71
CA SER A 26 -7.84 -18.06 5.14
C SER A 26 -7.99 -19.55 5.46
N HIS A 27 -9.02 -20.22 4.91
CA HIS A 27 -9.22 -21.66 5.10
C HIS A 27 -8.13 -22.51 4.44
N ALA A 28 -7.56 -22.04 3.32
CA ALA A 28 -6.44 -22.68 2.65
C ALA A 28 -5.09 -22.49 3.39
N GLY A 29 -5.04 -21.64 4.42
CA GLY A 29 -3.79 -21.33 5.13
C GLY A 29 -2.83 -20.45 4.33
N GLU A 30 -3.31 -19.80 3.28
CA GLU A 30 -2.52 -18.87 2.46
C GLU A 30 -2.41 -17.53 3.16
N GLU A 31 -1.20 -16.96 3.18
CA GLU A 31 -0.95 -15.68 3.84
C GLU A 31 -1.58 -14.54 3.05
N ILE A 32 -2.47 -13.77 3.67
CA ILE A 32 -3.03 -12.54 3.08
C ILE A 32 -2.11 -11.38 3.44
N LYS A 33 -1.26 -10.95 2.51
CA LYS A 33 -0.28 -9.87 2.74
C LYS A 33 -0.92 -8.50 2.75
N GLN A 34 -1.81 -8.26 1.80
CA GLN A 34 -2.40 -6.94 1.62
C GLN A 34 -3.74 -7.05 0.91
N VAL A 35 -4.66 -6.14 1.25
CA VAL A 35 -5.84 -5.88 0.45
C VAL A 35 -5.94 -4.40 0.17
N THR A 36 -6.13 -4.05 -1.10
CA THR A 36 -6.23 -2.66 -1.56
C THR A 36 -7.54 -2.47 -2.30
N PHE A 37 -8.26 -1.40 -1.98
CA PHE A 37 -9.47 -0.98 -2.66
C PHE A 37 -9.20 0.30 -3.46
N ALA A 38 -9.96 0.51 -4.52
CA ALA A 38 -9.94 1.71 -5.33
C ALA A 38 -11.35 2.35 -5.41
N PRO A 39 -11.45 3.68 -5.63
CA PRO A 39 -12.74 4.37 -5.67
C PRO A 39 -13.71 3.88 -6.74
N ASN A 40 -13.21 3.25 -7.81
CA ASN A 40 -14.04 2.67 -8.87
C ASN A 40 -14.56 1.26 -8.53
N GLY A 41 -14.46 0.84 -7.26
CA GLY A 41 -14.82 -0.51 -6.80
C GLY A 41 -13.80 -1.58 -7.19
N ALA A 42 -12.66 -1.21 -7.77
CA ALA A 42 -11.59 -2.17 -8.01
C ALA A 42 -10.94 -2.60 -6.69
N TRP A 43 -10.42 -3.82 -6.67
CA TRP A 43 -9.74 -4.34 -5.51
C TRP A 43 -8.65 -5.33 -5.90
N VAL A 44 -7.65 -5.46 -5.02
CA VAL A 44 -6.58 -6.45 -5.12
C VAL A 44 -6.37 -7.08 -3.76
N ILE A 45 -6.31 -8.42 -3.72
CA ILE A 45 -5.81 -9.19 -2.59
C ILE A 45 -4.44 -9.74 -3.00
N LEU A 46 -3.39 -9.30 -2.32
CA LEU A 46 -2.07 -9.92 -2.40
C LEU A 46 -1.97 -11.06 -1.41
N ARG A 47 -1.47 -12.20 -1.87
CA ARG A 47 -1.28 -13.40 -1.06
C ARG A 47 0.06 -14.06 -1.36
N ASN A 48 0.62 -14.73 -0.36
CA ASN A 48 1.92 -15.38 -0.45
C ASN A 48 2.98 -14.43 -1.08
N ARG A 49 3.98 -14.95 -1.79
CA ARG A 49 5.08 -14.13 -2.33
C ARG A 49 4.69 -13.26 -3.53
N CYS A 50 3.92 -13.78 -4.48
CA CYS A 50 3.62 -13.10 -5.75
C CYS A 50 2.22 -13.36 -6.30
N ASP A 51 1.38 -14.07 -5.55
CA ASP A 51 0.03 -14.40 -5.99
C ASP A 51 -0.91 -13.25 -5.68
N PHE A 52 -1.94 -13.10 -6.51
CA PHE A 52 -2.96 -12.08 -6.29
C PHE A 52 -4.31 -12.51 -6.84
N TRP A 53 -5.35 -11.93 -6.27
CA TRP A 53 -6.70 -11.92 -6.83
C TRP A 53 -7.16 -10.48 -7.00
N GLN A 54 -7.94 -10.20 -8.02
CA GLN A 54 -8.35 -8.82 -8.32
C GLN A 54 -9.68 -8.75 -9.04
N SER A 55 -10.29 -7.57 -8.99
CA SER A 55 -11.38 -7.19 -9.87
C SER A 55 -11.25 -5.73 -10.30
N ASN A 56 -11.72 -5.45 -11.51
CA ASN A 56 -11.89 -4.11 -12.08
C ASN A 56 -10.65 -3.19 -12.08
N LEU A 57 -9.43 -3.75 -12.09
CA LEU A 57 -8.22 -2.93 -12.11
C LEU A 57 -8.00 -2.19 -13.43
N PRO A 58 -7.36 -1.00 -13.39
CA PRO A 58 -6.82 -0.38 -14.59
C PRO A 58 -5.95 -1.38 -15.37
N LYS A 59 -6.18 -1.52 -16.67
CA LYS A 59 -5.50 -2.54 -17.52
C LYS A 59 -3.97 -2.53 -17.38
N ARG A 60 -3.36 -1.34 -17.31
CA ARG A 60 -1.90 -1.20 -17.14
C ARG A 60 -1.42 -1.75 -15.80
N MET A 61 -2.19 -1.56 -14.73
CA MET A 61 -1.89 -2.10 -13.41
C MET A 61 -1.99 -3.63 -13.42
N PHE A 62 -3.08 -4.18 -13.97
CA PHE A 62 -3.25 -5.63 -14.13
C PHE A 62 -2.09 -6.26 -14.90
N ASN A 63 -1.71 -5.68 -16.05
CA ASN A 63 -0.60 -6.18 -16.85
C ASN A 63 0.72 -6.20 -16.06
N GLN A 64 0.96 -5.18 -15.22
CA GLN A 64 2.16 -5.11 -14.39
C GLN A 64 2.17 -6.16 -13.28
N LEU A 65 1.04 -6.37 -12.60
CA LEU A 65 0.89 -7.45 -11.60
C LEU A 65 1.10 -8.81 -12.25
N TRP A 66 0.45 -9.05 -13.40
CA TRP A 66 0.56 -10.29 -14.14
C TRP A 66 2.00 -10.56 -14.61
N SER A 67 2.69 -9.53 -15.11
CA SER A 67 4.10 -9.63 -15.49
C SER A 67 4.97 -10.03 -14.30
N SER A 68 4.75 -9.43 -13.13
CA SER A 68 5.52 -9.70 -11.91
C SER A 68 5.29 -11.14 -11.43
N PHE A 69 4.03 -11.59 -11.46
CA PHE A 69 3.65 -12.98 -11.15
C PHE A 69 4.33 -13.99 -12.09
N ASN A 70 4.28 -13.76 -13.41
CA ASN A 70 4.85 -14.70 -14.40
C ASN A 70 6.36 -14.92 -14.25
N ILE A 71 7.09 -13.92 -13.75
CA ILE A 71 8.54 -14.04 -13.52
C ILE A 71 8.89 -14.41 -12.07
N GLY A 72 7.89 -14.67 -11.22
CA GLY A 72 8.08 -14.98 -9.80
C GLY A 72 8.70 -13.84 -8.99
N GLN A 73 8.52 -12.59 -9.43
CA GLN A 73 8.99 -11.41 -8.70
C GLN A 73 8.02 -11.13 -7.55
N GLU A 74 8.56 -11.07 -6.33
CA GLU A 74 7.77 -10.76 -5.15
C GLU A 74 7.10 -9.39 -5.28
N ILE A 75 5.81 -9.33 -4.97
CA ILE A 75 5.08 -8.08 -4.82
C ILE A 75 5.07 -7.74 -3.33
N LYS A 76 5.64 -6.59 -2.99
CA LYS A 76 5.79 -6.13 -1.62
C LYS A 76 4.64 -5.25 -1.16
N HIS A 77 4.21 -4.32 -2.01
CA HIS A 77 3.20 -3.32 -1.66
C HIS A 77 2.47 -2.80 -2.88
N ILE A 78 1.19 -2.53 -2.75
CA ILE A 78 0.35 -1.85 -3.74
C ILE A 78 -0.29 -0.62 -3.10
N ALA A 79 -0.36 0.48 -3.83
CA ALA A 79 -1.22 1.59 -3.46
C ALA A 79 -1.95 2.13 -4.69
N ILE A 80 -3.23 2.49 -4.51
CA ILE A 80 -4.08 3.08 -5.53
C ILE A 80 -4.59 4.41 -4.98
N ALA A 81 -4.40 5.48 -5.74
CA ALA A 81 -4.82 6.84 -5.42
C ALA A 81 -6.26 7.10 -5.86
N ALA A 82 -6.86 8.19 -5.35
CA ALA A 82 -8.22 8.58 -5.66
C ALA A 82 -8.46 8.84 -7.18
N ASN A 83 -7.43 9.30 -7.89
CA ASN A 83 -7.43 9.51 -9.33
C ASN A 83 -7.15 8.23 -10.15
N LEU A 84 -7.18 7.05 -9.51
CA LEU A 84 -6.79 5.75 -10.08
C LEU A 84 -5.32 5.66 -10.53
N GLY A 85 -4.49 6.62 -10.12
CA GLY A 85 -3.04 6.46 -10.13
C GLY A 85 -2.64 5.32 -9.21
N TRP A 86 -1.56 4.64 -9.52
CA TRP A 86 -1.15 3.45 -8.77
C TRP A 86 0.36 3.31 -8.72
N ILE A 87 0.80 2.57 -7.71
CA ILE A 87 2.17 2.11 -7.56
C ILE A 87 2.18 0.66 -7.08
N ILE A 88 3.10 -0.12 -7.65
CA ILE A 88 3.40 -1.49 -7.28
C ILE A 88 4.89 -1.51 -6.92
N SER A 89 5.19 -1.93 -5.68
CA SER A 89 6.54 -2.17 -5.20
C SER A 89 6.83 -3.65 -5.31
N SER A 90 7.95 -4.01 -5.95
CA SER A 90 8.32 -5.40 -6.19
C SER A 90 9.82 -5.63 -6.00
N GLY A 91 10.20 -6.88 -5.72
CA GLY A 91 11.61 -7.28 -5.57
C GLY A 91 12.41 -6.39 -4.60
N GLN A 92 13.64 -6.06 -4.98
CA GLN A 92 14.50 -5.12 -4.24
C GLN A 92 14.38 -3.72 -4.86
N ASN A 93 13.78 -2.78 -4.13
CA ASN A 93 13.64 -1.36 -4.49
C ASN A 93 13.21 -1.12 -5.96
N THR A 94 12.33 -1.95 -6.49
CA THR A 94 11.75 -1.80 -7.84
C THR A 94 10.32 -1.32 -7.72
N PHE A 95 9.97 -0.33 -8.54
CA PHE A 95 8.65 0.27 -8.55
C PHE A 95 8.14 0.37 -9.98
N SER A 96 6.85 0.13 -10.13
CA SER A 96 6.10 0.48 -11.34
C SER A 96 4.92 1.32 -10.93
N HIS A 97 4.65 2.39 -11.68
CA HIS A 97 3.59 3.32 -11.34
C HIS A 97 2.96 3.93 -12.58
N SER A 98 1.82 4.60 -12.39
CA SER A 98 1.12 5.33 -13.43
C SER A 98 0.23 6.40 -12.81
N HIS A 99 0.16 7.58 -13.41
CA HIS A 99 -0.67 8.71 -12.97
C HIS A 99 -0.48 9.09 -11.49
N ILE A 100 0.77 9.03 -11.01
CA ILE A 100 1.18 9.58 -9.72
C ILE A 100 1.74 11.01 -9.92
N PRO A 101 1.76 11.86 -8.88
CA PRO A 101 2.39 13.17 -8.96
C PRO A 101 3.88 13.10 -9.35
N ASP A 102 4.36 14.08 -10.12
CA ASP A 102 5.75 14.11 -10.59
C ASP A 102 6.74 14.25 -9.43
N ASP A 103 6.44 15.08 -8.44
CA ASP A 103 7.25 15.28 -7.23
C ASP A 103 7.40 13.98 -6.41
N MET A 104 6.36 13.15 -6.40
CA MET A 104 6.41 11.83 -5.81
C MET A 104 7.32 10.89 -6.62
N SER A 105 7.18 10.89 -7.95
CA SER A 105 8.01 10.07 -8.85
C SER A 105 9.50 10.40 -8.71
N ASP A 106 9.83 11.69 -8.67
CA ASP A 106 11.20 12.18 -8.46
C ASP A 106 11.78 11.67 -7.14
N LYS A 107 10.98 11.70 -6.05
CA LYS A 107 11.41 11.18 -4.74
C LYS A 107 11.61 9.67 -4.74
N LEU A 108 10.76 8.91 -5.41
CA LEU A 108 10.96 7.46 -5.56
C LEU A 108 12.26 7.14 -6.31
N LEU A 109 12.60 7.92 -7.35
CA LEU A 109 13.85 7.77 -8.10
C LEU A 109 15.07 8.16 -7.25
N GLU A 110 14.98 9.24 -6.48
CA GLU A 110 16.01 9.67 -5.53
C GLU A 110 16.30 8.56 -4.50
N PHE A 111 15.28 8.03 -3.84
CA PHE A 111 15.44 6.99 -2.82
C PHE A 111 15.98 5.70 -3.42
N ARG A 112 15.51 5.32 -4.61
CA ARG A 112 16.04 4.17 -5.35
C ARG A 112 17.52 4.35 -5.67
N GLY A 113 17.93 5.54 -6.10
CA GLY A 113 19.33 5.87 -6.41
C GLY A 113 20.23 5.85 -5.17
N ALA A 114 19.69 6.22 -4.02
CA ALA A 114 20.36 6.15 -2.72
C ALA A 114 20.37 4.73 -2.11
N GLY A 115 19.63 3.78 -2.69
CA GLY A 115 19.50 2.43 -2.17
C GLY A 115 18.57 2.31 -0.95
N GLU A 116 17.76 3.35 -0.68
CA GLU A 116 16.87 3.39 0.47
C GLU A 116 15.66 2.46 0.28
N GLU A 117 15.32 1.69 1.31
CA GLU A 117 14.16 0.80 1.30
C GLU A 117 12.87 1.59 1.52
N ILE A 118 11.96 1.54 0.55
CA ILE A 118 10.60 2.04 0.72
C ILE A 118 9.74 0.94 1.33
N LYS A 119 9.20 1.20 2.52
CA LYS A 119 8.36 0.26 3.26
C LYS A 119 6.91 0.32 2.83
N GLN A 120 6.40 1.53 2.66
CA GLN A 120 4.99 1.74 2.40
C GLN A 120 4.77 3.06 1.67
N ILE A 121 3.73 3.07 0.83
CA ILE A 121 3.21 4.28 0.20
C ILE A 121 1.72 4.35 0.49
N ALA A 122 1.25 5.52 0.94
CA ALA A 122 -0.15 5.77 1.25
C ALA A 122 -0.63 7.02 0.52
N PHE A 123 -1.77 6.92 -0.17
CA PHE A 123 -2.44 8.06 -0.79
C PHE A 123 -3.58 8.53 0.10
N ALA A 124 -3.66 9.85 0.31
CA ALA A 124 -4.78 10.50 0.94
C ALA A 124 -5.87 10.81 -0.10
N PRO A 125 -7.16 10.85 0.31
CA PRO A 125 -8.28 11.06 -0.61
C PRO A 125 -8.24 12.45 -1.29
N ASN A 126 -7.58 13.44 -0.69
CA ASN A 126 -7.37 14.78 -1.23
C ASN A 126 -6.20 14.88 -2.24
N GLY A 127 -5.62 13.74 -2.66
CA GLY A 127 -4.46 13.69 -3.54
C GLY A 127 -3.11 13.87 -2.84
N GLY A 128 -3.12 14.04 -1.52
CA GLY A 128 -1.89 13.96 -0.72
C GLY A 128 -1.31 12.56 -0.68
N TRP A 129 -0.08 12.44 -0.21
CA TRP A 129 0.61 11.15 -0.14
C TRP A 129 1.71 11.14 0.93
N VAL A 130 2.06 9.92 1.36
CA VAL A 130 3.20 9.63 2.22
C VAL A 130 4.00 8.47 1.66
N ILE A 131 5.32 8.63 1.62
CA ILE A 131 6.29 7.56 1.39
C ILE A 131 6.98 7.30 2.72
N LEU A 132 6.80 6.10 3.28
CA LEU A 132 7.58 5.61 4.40
C LEU A 132 8.80 4.86 3.89
N ARG A 133 9.97 5.20 4.44
CA ARG A 133 11.24 4.58 4.05
C ARG A 133 12.11 4.30 5.27
N GLU A 134 13.06 3.40 5.08
CA GLU A 134 14.00 2.99 6.11
C GLU A 134 13.28 2.64 7.42
N ARG A 135 13.85 2.97 8.58
CA ARG A 135 13.19 2.71 9.85
C ARG A 135 12.06 3.71 10.13
N ASN A 136 12.31 5.01 10.00
CA ASN A 136 11.41 6.08 10.43
C ASN A 136 11.49 7.35 9.58
N ASP A 137 12.08 7.23 8.40
CA ASP A 137 12.15 8.36 7.49
C ASP A 137 10.91 8.37 6.61
N PHE A 138 10.53 9.56 6.22
CA PHE A 138 9.32 9.73 5.44
C PHE A 138 9.42 10.97 4.57
N TRP A 139 8.68 10.94 3.47
CA TRP A 139 8.42 12.10 2.65
C TRP A 139 6.92 12.20 2.40
N TYR A 140 6.41 13.41 2.23
CA TYR A 140 4.97 13.62 2.10
C TYR A 140 4.66 14.87 1.30
N SER A 141 3.42 14.93 0.82
CA SER A 141 2.84 16.13 0.21
C SER A 141 1.35 16.20 0.53
N ASN A 142 0.84 17.40 0.83
CA ASN A 142 -0.58 17.70 1.00
C ASN A 142 -1.34 16.76 1.98
N ILE A 143 -0.74 16.46 3.14
CA ILE A 143 -1.36 15.68 4.22
C ILE A 143 -1.69 16.57 5.45
N PRO A 144 -2.60 16.14 6.35
CA PRO A 144 -2.95 16.90 7.55
C PRO A 144 -1.77 17.22 8.48
N ASN A 145 -1.75 18.43 9.06
CA ASN A 145 -0.67 18.90 9.94
C ASN A 145 -0.51 18.08 11.23
N ASP A 146 -1.60 17.56 11.78
CA ASP A 146 -1.59 16.68 12.94
C ASP A 146 -0.96 15.31 12.63
N LEU A 147 -1.15 14.79 11.41
CA LEU A 147 -0.40 13.63 10.93
C LEU A 147 1.08 13.96 10.81
N ILE A 148 1.46 15.07 10.18
CA ILE A 148 2.87 15.51 10.07
C ILE A 148 3.54 15.55 11.44
N ASN A 149 2.87 16.19 12.42
CA ASN A 149 3.36 16.26 13.80
C ASN A 149 3.53 14.87 14.43
N THR A 150 2.63 13.94 14.14
CA THR A 150 2.72 12.56 14.62
C THR A 150 3.91 11.82 14.00
N LEU A 151 4.11 11.91 12.69
CA LEU A 151 5.24 11.28 12.01
C LEU A 151 6.58 11.81 12.55
N TRP A 152 6.70 13.12 12.77
CA TRP A 152 7.90 13.70 13.39
C TRP A 152 8.13 13.26 14.83
N LYS A 153 7.07 13.02 15.62
CA LYS A 153 7.22 12.45 16.98
C LYS A 153 7.78 11.03 16.92
N TYR A 154 7.29 10.20 16.01
CA TYR A 154 7.82 8.85 15.82
C TYR A 154 9.28 8.88 15.37
N HIS A 155 9.62 9.69 14.36
CA HIS A 155 10.99 9.88 13.89
C HIS A 155 11.94 10.28 15.02
N ARG A 156 11.59 11.32 15.80
CA ARG A 156 12.43 11.80 16.92
C ARG A 156 12.55 10.81 18.08
N SER A 157 11.53 9.99 18.31
CA SER A 157 11.56 8.98 19.37
C SER A 157 12.25 7.67 18.95
N GLY A 158 12.56 7.49 17.66
CA GLY A 158 13.14 6.26 17.14
C GLY A 158 12.17 5.06 17.12
N ARG A 159 10.90 5.27 17.47
CA ARG A 159 9.83 4.27 17.41
C ARG A 159 9.45 4.02 15.97
N GLU A 160 9.36 2.76 15.56
CA GLU A 160 9.14 2.37 14.17
C GLU A 160 7.73 2.77 13.70
N ILE A 161 7.62 3.44 12.57
CA ILE A 161 6.37 3.59 11.83
C ILE A 161 6.22 2.38 10.90
N ARG A 162 5.18 1.58 11.11
CA ARG A 162 4.94 0.35 10.31
C ARG A 162 3.97 0.59 9.18
N GLN A 163 2.90 1.35 9.43
CA GLN A 163 1.85 1.58 8.45
C GLN A 163 1.14 2.91 8.68
N ILE A 164 0.73 3.53 7.60
CA ILE A 164 -0.21 4.65 7.54
C ILE A 164 -1.38 4.25 6.65
N SER A 165 -2.58 4.57 7.08
CA SER A 165 -3.81 4.43 6.28
C SER A 165 -4.63 5.69 6.37
N PHE A 166 -5.18 6.13 5.24
CA PHE A 166 -6.14 7.23 5.18
C PHE A 166 -7.56 6.70 5.06
N ALA A 167 -8.49 7.32 5.77
CA ALA A 167 -9.92 7.15 5.62
C ALA A 167 -10.45 8.12 4.55
N GLU A 168 -11.61 7.80 3.96
CA GLU A 168 -12.23 8.62 2.90
C GLU A 168 -12.54 10.06 3.34
N ASN A 169 -12.89 10.23 4.62
CA ASN A 169 -13.14 11.54 5.23
C ASN A 169 -11.85 12.30 5.62
N SER A 170 -10.70 11.92 5.05
CA SER A 170 -9.37 12.46 5.38
C SER A 170 -8.88 12.17 6.81
N GLY A 171 -9.58 11.32 7.56
CA GLY A 171 -9.04 10.74 8.79
C GLY A 171 -7.82 9.85 8.50
N TRP A 172 -7.01 9.57 9.51
CA TRP A 172 -5.80 8.77 9.34
C TRP A 172 -5.54 7.86 10.54
N VAL A 173 -4.85 6.75 10.30
CA VAL A 173 -4.36 5.83 11.32
C VAL A 173 -2.87 5.60 11.08
N VAL A 174 -2.07 5.71 12.16
CA VAL A 174 -0.66 5.32 12.17
C VAL A 174 -0.51 4.08 13.05
N LEU A 175 0.03 3.01 12.49
CA LEU A 175 0.48 1.85 13.25
C LEU A 175 1.99 1.95 13.42
N GLY A 176 2.44 1.94 14.67
CA GLY A 176 3.86 1.99 15.01
C GLY A 176 4.23 1.04 16.15
N SER A 177 5.52 0.89 16.41
CA SER A 177 6.01 0.11 17.55
C SER A 177 5.65 0.79 18.87
N LEU A 178 5.43 -0.01 19.93
CA LEU A 178 5.24 0.49 21.29
C LEU A 178 6.47 1.26 21.80
#